data_AF-A0A6L5HM76-F1
#
_entry.id   AF-A0A6L5HM76-F1
#
_cell.length_a   1.000
_cell.length_b   1.000
_cell.length_c   1.000
_cell.angle_alpha   90.00
_cell.angle_beta   90.00
_cell.angle_gamma   90.00
#
_symmetry.space_group_name_H-M   'P 1'
#
loop_
_entity.id
_entity.type
_entity.pdbx_description
1 polymer ?
#
loop_
_entity_poly.entity_id
_entity_poly.type
_entity_poly.pdbx_seq_one_letter_code
_entity_poly.pdbx_strand_id
1 'polypeptide(L)'
;MCDDDDYEFEQYDTPAPRMSLVEDRSHENLWLHRANDLHASAGAVWLSMADGRGKDSAKELGMREGFDMMLACFPVYHMLCGLSLEVVMKAALVSVRKKPPEHHDLNNLAHLLGVNRNPAQKKILNFYQHSVVWAGRYPVPKNATDDDLAAYYEMSNSVLFKGKTAVKGTIIKTYSRTGATDWERFDALYRSYSALFDHRF
;
A
#
# COMPACT_ATOMS: atom_id res chain seq x y z
N MET A 1 -5.58 77.14 -13.12
CA MET A 1 -6.20 76.68 -11.86
C MET A 1 -6.71 75.28 -12.16
N CYS A 2 -6.11 74.32 -11.44
CA CYS A 2 -6.46 72.91 -11.25
C CYS A 2 -6.88 72.11 -12.49
N ASP A 3 -5.88 71.44 -13.08
CA ASP A 3 -6.08 70.16 -13.74
C ASP A 3 -6.38 69.12 -12.64
N ASP A 4 -7.56 68.49 -12.72
CA ASP A 4 -7.94 67.35 -11.90
C ASP A 4 -7.22 66.11 -12.46
N ASP A 5 -6.05 65.80 -11.89
CA ASP A 5 -5.38 64.51 -12.08
C ASP A 5 -6.18 63.43 -11.34
N ASP A 6 -7.10 62.78 -12.06
CA ASP A 6 -7.74 61.53 -11.67
C ASP A 6 -6.67 60.43 -11.56
N TYR A 7 -6.19 60.17 -10.34
CA TYR A 7 -5.37 59.02 -10.02
C TYR A 7 -6.22 57.75 -10.07
N GLU A 8 -6.31 57.16 -11.25
CA GLU A 8 -6.82 55.80 -11.46
C GLU A 8 -5.83 54.81 -10.82
N PHE A 9 -6.12 54.42 -9.58
CA PHE A 9 -5.32 53.44 -8.84
C PHE A 9 -5.53 52.08 -9.52
N GLU A 10 -4.57 51.63 -10.33
CA GLU A 10 -4.54 50.28 -10.89
C GLU A 10 -4.75 49.27 -9.77
N GLN A 11 -5.90 48.59 -9.82
CA GLN A 11 -6.26 47.55 -8.87
C GLN A 11 -5.35 46.35 -9.14
N TYR A 12 -4.21 46.29 -8.44
CA TYR A 12 -3.29 45.17 -8.52
C TYR A 12 -4.06 43.89 -8.22
N ASP A 13 -4.16 43.03 -9.24
CA ASP A 13 -4.76 41.71 -9.17
C ASP A 13 -3.95 40.91 -8.14
N THR A 14 -4.45 40.88 -6.90
CA THR A 14 -3.72 40.30 -5.78
C THR A 14 -3.76 38.80 -6.01
N PRO A 15 -2.62 38.11 -6.22
CA PRO A 15 -2.65 36.69 -6.54
C PRO A 15 -3.41 35.97 -5.42
N ALA A 16 -4.40 35.16 -5.80
CA ALA A 16 -5.19 34.40 -4.84
C ALA A 16 -4.25 33.72 -3.84
N PRO A 17 -4.55 33.76 -2.53
CA PRO A 17 -3.66 33.23 -1.50
C PRO A 17 -3.32 31.78 -1.82
N ARG A 18 -2.02 31.49 -1.90
CA ARG A 18 -1.51 30.14 -2.14
C ARG A 18 -2.08 29.22 -1.07
N MET A 19 -2.84 28.21 -1.49
CA MET A 19 -3.39 27.20 -0.58
C MET A 19 -2.27 26.58 0.26
N SER A 20 -2.53 26.36 1.55
CA SER A 20 -1.59 25.65 2.40
C SER A 20 -1.45 24.18 1.94
N LEU A 21 -0.33 23.53 2.28
CA LEU A 21 -0.10 22.12 1.96
C LEU A 21 -1.21 21.18 2.44
N VAL A 22 -1.87 21.54 3.55
CA VAL A 22 -2.93 20.75 4.18
C VAL A 22 -4.29 20.95 3.48
N GLU A 23 -4.52 22.13 2.92
CA GLU A 23 -5.72 22.44 2.12
C GLU A 23 -5.60 21.88 0.71
N ASP A 24 -4.41 22.00 0.11
CA ASP A 24 -4.13 21.54 -1.25
C ASP A 24 -4.24 20.01 -1.35
N ARG A 25 -3.70 19.27 -0.35
CA ARG A 25 -3.69 17.79 -0.30
C ARG A 25 -3.13 17.11 -1.57
N SER A 26 -2.57 17.87 -2.50
CA SER A 26 -2.14 17.43 -3.82
C SER A 26 -0.65 17.62 -4.07
N HIS A 27 0.11 18.00 -3.03
CA HIS A 27 1.56 18.12 -3.15
C HIS A 27 2.19 16.75 -3.39
N GLU A 28 2.67 16.52 -4.61
CA GLU A 28 3.21 15.25 -5.12
C GLU A 28 4.29 14.65 -4.21
N ASN A 29 5.23 15.47 -3.72
CA ASN A 29 6.27 14.98 -2.83
C ASN A 29 5.72 14.47 -1.49
N LEU A 30 4.68 15.09 -0.91
CA LEU A 30 4.10 14.59 0.35
C LEU A 30 3.51 13.19 0.17
N TRP A 31 2.86 12.94 -0.97
CA TRP A 31 2.37 11.61 -1.32
C TRP A 31 3.51 10.60 -1.46
N LEU A 32 4.58 10.96 -2.19
CA LEU A 32 5.72 10.08 -2.39
C LEU A 32 6.48 9.79 -1.08
N HIS A 33 6.73 10.80 -0.25
CA HIS A 33 7.32 10.63 1.07
C HIS A 33 6.48 9.69 1.92
N ARG A 34 5.17 9.88 1.96
CA ARG A 34 4.27 9.01 2.73
C ARG A 34 4.28 7.57 2.21
N ALA A 35 4.35 7.38 0.89
CA ALA A 35 4.48 6.05 0.31
C ALA A 35 5.80 5.38 0.72
N ASN A 36 6.90 6.14 0.71
CA ASN A 36 8.22 5.65 1.11
C ASN A 36 8.28 5.28 2.59
N ASP A 37 7.65 6.06 3.47
CA ASP A 37 7.56 5.74 4.91
C ASP A 37 6.86 4.40 5.15
N LEU A 38 5.74 4.17 4.47
CA LEU A 38 4.96 2.93 4.55
C LEU A 38 5.74 1.74 3.98
N HIS A 39 6.43 1.94 2.86
CA HIS A 39 7.29 0.93 2.25
C HIS A 39 8.45 0.54 3.17
N ALA A 40 9.17 1.53 3.72
CA ALA A 40 10.25 1.30 4.68
C ALA A 40 9.74 0.57 5.95
N SER A 41 8.55 0.95 6.44
CA SER A 41 7.92 0.29 7.58
C SER A 41 7.58 -1.18 7.28
N ALA A 42 7.05 -1.49 6.09
CA ALA A 42 6.82 -2.86 5.66
C ALA A 42 8.13 -3.68 5.64
N GLY A 43 9.21 -3.09 5.14
CA GLY A 43 10.53 -3.72 5.12
C GLY A 43 11.08 -3.99 6.53
N ALA A 44 10.91 -3.04 7.45
CA ALA A 44 11.30 -3.21 8.85
C ALA A 44 10.53 -4.37 9.52
N VAL A 45 9.23 -4.48 9.25
CA VAL A 45 8.42 -5.62 9.74
C VAL A 45 8.91 -6.92 9.12
N TRP A 46 9.14 -6.97 7.81
CA TRP A 46 9.69 -8.16 7.14
C TRP A 46 11.01 -8.64 7.75
N LEU A 47 11.97 -7.73 7.93
CA LEU A 47 13.27 -8.05 8.52
C LEU A 47 13.13 -8.55 9.96
N SER A 48 12.19 -8.01 10.73
CA SER A 48 11.88 -8.47 12.08
C SER A 48 11.20 -9.84 12.12
N MET A 49 10.60 -10.29 11.01
CA MET A 49 9.97 -11.62 10.88
C MET A 49 10.93 -12.69 10.34
N ALA A 50 12.06 -12.31 9.74
CA ALA A 50 12.94 -13.22 9.02
C ALA A 50 13.52 -14.32 9.93
N ASP A 51 13.78 -15.49 9.33
CA ASP A 51 14.32 -16.66 10.05
C ASP A 51 15.60 -16.30 10.81
N GLY A 52 15.69 -16.73 12.07
CA GLY A 52 16.73 -16.32 13.02
C GLY A 52 16.35 -15.05 13.78
N ARG A 53 16.11 -13.94 13.07
CA ARG A 53 15.82 -12.63 13.68
C ARG A 53 14.45 -12.53 14.35
N GLY A 54 13.47 -13.32 13.91
CA GLY A 54 12.13 -13.35 14.52
C GLY A 54 12.14 -13.75 15.99
N LYS A 55 13.00 -14.70 16.38
CA LYS A 55 13.12 -15.13 17.79
C LYS A 55 13.74 -14.03 18.65
N ASP A 56 14.79 -13.39 18.15
CA ASP A 56 15.45 -12.30 18.83
C ASP A 56 14.51 -11.10 18.99
N SER A 57 13.80 -10.75 17.91
CA SER A 57 12.81 -9.66 17.91
C SER A 57 11.68 -9.92 18.90
N ALA A 58 11.14 -11.15 18.94
CA ALA A 58 10.13 -11.53 19.94
C ALA A 58 10.65 -11.35 21.36
N LYS A 59 11.88 -11.80 21.63
CA LYS A 59 12.52 -11.68 22.95
C LYS A 59 12.76 -10.22 23.34
N GLU A 60 13.32 -9.42 22.44
CA GLU A 60 13.60 -7.99 22.66
C GLU A 60 12.32 -7.18 22.92
N LEU A 61 11.22 -7.53 22.25
CA LEU A 61 9.91 -6.93 22.47
C LEU A 61 9.19 -7.45 23.73
N GLY A 62 9.77 -8.40 24.46
CA GLY A 62 9.16 -8.98 25.66
C GLY A 62 7.95 -9.89 25.37
N MET A 63 7.89 -10.48 24.17
CA MET A 63 6.84 -11.42 23.80
C MET A 63 7.02 -12.75 24.54
N ARG A 64 5.92 -13.47 24.72
CA ARG A 64 5.92 -14.79 25.39
C ARG A 64 6.78 -15.82 24.66
N GLU A 65 7.26 -16.82 25.38
CA GLU A 65 7.93 -17.97 24.78
C GLU A 65 7.02 -18.65 23.74
N GLY A 66 7.60 -19.03 22.60
CA GLY A 66 6.86 -19.61 21.47
C GLY A 66 6.07 -18.58 20.63
N PHE A 67 6.22 -17.28 20.87
CA PHE A 67 5.64 -16.26 20.00
C PHE A 67 6.31 -16.27 18.62
N ASP A 68 5.52 -16.49 17.57
CA ASP A 68 5.99 -16.54 16.19
C ASP A 68 5.74 -15.18 15.53
N MET A 69 6.82 -14.41 15.35
CA MET A 69 6.78 -13.11 14.67
C MET A 69 6.28 -13.22 13.24
N MET A 70 6.65 -14.29 12.53
CA MET A 70 6.24 -14.48 11.14
C MET A 70 4.73 -14.66 11.05
N LEU A 71 4.11 -15.39 11.98
CA LEU A 71 2.66 -15.55 12.03
C LEU A 71 1.95 -14.26 12.48
N ALA A 72 2.46 -13.61 13.53
CA ALA A 72 1.79 -12.47 14.16
C ALA A 72 1.87 -11.18 13.30
N CYS A 73 3.00 -10.94 12.65
CA CYS A 73 3.25 -9.69 11.93
C CYS A 73 2.90 -9.76 10.44
N PHE A 74 2.63 -10.95 9.88
CA PHE A 74 2.30 -11.11 8.46
C PHE A 74 1.11 -10.25 7.99
N PRO A 75 -0.02 -10.20 8.72
CA PRO A 75 -1.16 -9.37 8.31
C PRO A 75 -0.81 -7.88 8.27
N VAL A 76 -0.04 -7.40 9.26
CA VAL A 76 0.40 -6.00 9.34
C VAL A 76 1.39 -5.68 8.22
N TYR A 77 2.32 -6.59 7.93
CA TYR A 77 3.23 -6.47 6.79
C TYR A 77 2.46 -6.30 5.48
N HIS A 78 1.48 -7.16 5.18
CA HIS A 78 0.70 -7.06 3.94
C HIS A 78 -0.20 -5.83 3.90
N MET A 79 -0.73 -5.38 5.04
CA MET A 79 -1.45 -4.12 5.15
C MET A 79 -0.57 -2.94 4.76
N LEU A 80 0.64 -2.85 5.30
CA LEU A 80 1.60 -1.79 4.95
C LEU A 80 2.02 -1.87 3.49
N CYS A 81 2.18 -3.07 2.93
CA CYS A 81 2.41 -3.28 1.50
C CYS A 81 1.26 -2.73 0.64
N GLY A 82 0.01 -3.00 1.01
CA GLY A 82 -1.14 -2.49 0.27
C GLY A 82 -1.29 -0.97 0.37
N LEU A 83 -1.10 -0.40 1.57
CA LEU A 83 -1.14 1.05 1.78
C LEU A 83 -0.03 1.76 0.99
N SER A 84 1.21 1.26 1.04
CA SER A 84 2.32 1.86 0.30
C SER A 84 2.09 1.80 -1.22
N LEU A 85 1.55 0.71 -1.75
CA LEU A 85 1.15 0.60 -3.16
C LEU A 85 0.06 1.60 -3.54
N GLU A 86 -0.98 1.73 -2.72
CA GLU A 86 -2.05 2.69 -2.99
C GLU A 86 -1.50 4.12 -3.06
N VAL A 87 -0.72 4.49 -2.04
CA VAL A 87 -0.18 5.86 -1.91
C VAL A 87 0.83 6.16 -3.01
N VAL A 88 1.72 5.22 -3.38
CA VAL A 88 2.70 5.46 -4.46
C VAL A 88 2.03 5.59 -5.83
N MET A 89 0.98 4.80 -6.10
CA MET A 89 0.22 4.91 -7.35
C MET A 89 -0.53 6.24 -7.42
N LYS A 90 -1.12 6.69 -6.31
CA LYS A 90 -1.75 8.01 -6.21
C LYS A 90 -0.70 9.12 -6.35
N ALA A 91 0.48 8.98 -5.76
CA ALA A 91 1.59 9.92 -5.93
C ALA A 91 1.97 10.08 -7.41
N ALA A 92 2.10 8.97 -8.13
CA ALA A 92 2.39 8.98 -9.56
C ALA A 92 1.29 9.71 -10.38
N LEU A 93 0.00 9.48 -10.08
CA LEU A 93 -1.10 10.22 -10.72
C LEU A 93 -1.03 11.72 -10.45
N VAL A 94 -0.79 12.10 -9.19
CA VAL A 94 -0.68 13.50 -8.76
C VAL A 94 0.50 14.20 -9.43
N SER A 95 1.65 13.51 -9.57
CA SER A 95 2.85 14.07 -10.23
C SER A 95 2.61 14.46 -11.69
N VAL A 96 1.66 13.80 -12.37
CA VAL A 96 1.23 14.14 -13.74
C VAL A 96 -0.07 14.97 -13.77
N ARG A 97 -0.36 15.68 -12.67
CA ARG A 97 -1.52 16.56 -12.49
C ARG A 97 -2.88 15.89 -12.71
N LYS A 98 -2.97 14.57 -12.48
CA LYS A 98 -4.24 13.83 -12.46
C LYS A 98 -4.76 13.73 -11.03
N LYS A 99 -6.05 14.03 -10.84
CA LYS A 99 -6.71 13.85 -9.55
C LYS A 99 -6.79 12.35 -9.24
N PRO A 100 -6.26 11.88 -8.09
CA PRO A 100 -6.37 10.49 -7.69
C PRO A 100 -7.84 10.16 -7.37
N PRO A 101 -8.32 8.95 -7.72
CA PRO A 101 -9.67 8.54 -7.36
C PRO A 101 -9.82 8.40 -5.84
N GLU A 102 -11.04 8.60 -5.35
CA GLU A 102 -11.34 8.46 -3.92
C GLU A 102 -11.36 6.99 -3.47
N HIS A 103 -11.70 6.07 -4.37
CA HIS A 103 -11.67 4.64 -4.07
C HIS A 103 -10.24 4.09 -3.95
N HIS A 104 -10.09 2.98 -3.23
CA HIS A 104 -8.82 2.35 -2.89
C HIS A 104 -8.44 1.17 -3.82
N ASP A 105 -9.12 1.03 -4.96
CA ASP A 105 -8.90 -0.08 -5.91
C ASP A 105 -7.53 0.00 -6.60
N LEU A 106 -6.61 -0.89 -6.22
CA LEU A 106 -5.26 -0.97 -6.76
C LEU A 106 -5.23 -1.36 -8.24
N ASN A 107 -6.18 -2.20 -8.68
CA ASN A 107 -6.28 -2.57 -10.09
C ASN A 107 -6.78 -1.42 -10.96
N ASN A 108 -7.68 -0.57 -10.45
CA ASN A 108 -8.08 0.63 -11.16
C ASN A 108 -6.96 1.68 -11.17
N LEU A 109 -6.27 1.90 -10.05
CA LEU A 109 -5.11 2.81 -9.99
C LEU A 109 -4.03 2.43 -11.01
N ALA A 110 -3.68 1.15 -11.10
CA ALA A 110 -2.73 0.68 -12.08
C ALA A 110 -3.24 0.82 -13.54
N HIS A 111 -4.56 0.77 -13.77
CA HIS A 111 -5.14 1.07 -15.10
C HIS A 111 -5.01 2.55 -15.46
N LEU A 112 -5.30 3.46 -14.51
CA LEU A 112 -5.17 4.91 -14.71
C LEU A 112 -3.73 5.36 -14.99
N LEU A 113 -2.75 4.59 -14.48
CA LEU A 113 -1.32 4.75 -14.76
C LEU A 113 -0.88 4.13 -16.10
N GLY A 114 -1.78 3.52 -16.86
CA GLY A 114 -1.46 2.90 -18.15
C GLY A 114 -0.67 1.59 -18.05
N VAL A 115 -0.60 0.98 -16.87
CA VAL A 115 0.11 -0.29 -16.66
C VAL A 115 -0.79 -1.44 -17.13
N ASN A 116 -0.28 -2.34 -17.96
CA ASN A 116 -0.98 -3.57 -18.32
C ASN A 116 -0.68 -4.66 -17.29
N ARG A 117 -1.71 -5.40 -16.85
CA ARG A 117 -1.60 -6.46 -15.84
C ARG A 117 -2.15 -7.77 -16.35
N ASN A 118 -1.36 -8.83 -16.24
CA ASN A 118 -1.82 -10.18 -16.45
C ASN A 118 -2.69 -10.66 -15.25
N PRO A 119 -3.41 -11.79 -15.36
CA PRO A 119 -4.29 -12.28 -14.30
C PRO A 119 -3.59 -12.48 -12.94
N ALA A 120 -2.34 -12.94 -12.94
CA ALA A 120 -1.59 -13.14 -11.70
C ALA A 120 -1.24 -11.81 -11.01
N GLN A 121 -0.84 -10.78 -11.78
CA GLN A 121 -0.58 -9.44 -11.27
C GLN A 121 -1.86 -8.80 -10.71
N LYS A 122 -3.00 -8.94 -11.41
CA LYS A 122 -4.30 -8.46 -10.91
C LYS A 122 -4.66 -9.11 -9.57
N LYS A 123 -4.40 -10.41 -9.45
CA LYS A 123 -4.64 -11.18 -8.23
C LYS A 123 -3.77 -10.71 -7.05
N ILE A 124 -2.50 -10.38 -7.30
CA ILE A 124 -1.59 -9.83 -6.27
C ILE A 124 -2.05 -8.44 -5.81
N LEU A 125 -2.48 -7.57 -6.72
CA LEU A 125 -3.05 -6.27 -6.32
C LEU A 125 -4.36 -6.42 -5.53
N ASN A 126 -5.22 -7.36 -5.94
CA ASN A 126 -6.43 -7.70 -5.18
C ASN A 126 -6.08 -8.21 -3.78
N PHE A 127 -5.05 -9.03 -3.65
CA PHE A 127 -4.57 -9.49 -2.35
C PHE A 127 -4.19 -8.30 -1.45
N TYR A 128 -3.31 -7.42 -1.92
CA TYR A 128 -2.83 -6.30 -1.11
C TYR A 128 -3.93 -5.30 -0.73
N GLN A 129 -4.86 -4.96 -1.62
CA GLN A 129 -5.98 -4.07 -1.27
C GLN A 129 -6.87 -4.70 -0.19
N HIS A 130 -7.13 -6.02 -0.27
CA HIS A 130 -7.94 -6.71 0.72
C HIS A 130 -7.19 -6.83 2.05
N SER A 131 -5.86 -7.00 2.05
CA SER A 131 -5.07 -6.97 3.27
C SER A 131 -5.24 -5.64 4.01
N VAL A 132 -5.35 -4.50 3.32
CA VAL A 132 -5.67 -3.21 3.96
C VAL A 132 -7.03 -3.23 4.65
N VAL A 133 -8.05 -3.75 3.97
CA VAL A 133 -9.42 -3.80 4.50
C VAL A 133 -9.54 -4.73 5.71
N TRP A 134 -8.95 -5.92 5.62
CA TRP A 134 -9.12 -6.98 6.62
C TRP A 134 -8.17 -6.86 7.80
N ALA A 135 -6.92 -6.43 7.60
CA ALA A 135 -5.98 -6.23 8.70
C ALA A 135 -6.07 -4.84 9.35
N GLY A 136 -6.58 -3.84 8.62
CA GLY A 136 -6.71 -2.47 9.13
C GLY A 136 -8.01 -2.18 9.89
N ARG A 137 -8.96 -3.12 9.93
CA ARG A 137 -10.28 -2.94 10.58
C ARG A 137 -10.47 -3.97 11.68
N TYR A 138 -10.86 -3.49 12.87
CA TYR A 138 -11.09 -4.34 14.02
C TYR A 138 -12.58 -4.46 14.39
N PRO A 139 -13.05 -5.65 14.81
CA PRO A 139 -12.40 -6.96 14.61
C PRO A 139 -12.56 -7.49 13.17
N VAL A 140 -13.54 -6.96 12.43
CA VAL A 140 -13.85 -7.25 11.03
C VAL A 140 -14.38 -5.96 10.36
N PRO A 141 -14.39 -5.87 9.01
CA PRO A 141 -15.01 -4.74 8.33
C PRO A 141 -16.51 -4.60 8.66
N LYS A 142 -16.98 -3.35 8.83
CA LYS A 142 -18.37 -3.06 9.29
C LYS A 142 -19.49 -3.69 8.46
N ASN A 143 -19.27 -3.89 7.16
CA ASN A 143 -20.27 -4.39 6.22
C ASN A 143 -19.82 -5.71 5.57
N ALA A 144 -19.01 -6.51 6.27
CA ALA A 144 -18.58 -7.82 5.78
C ALA A 144 -19.57 -8.92 6.17
N THR A 145 -19.71 -9.89 5.29
CA THR A 145 -20.42 -11.15 5.52
C THR A 145 -19.43 -12.31 5.73
N ASP A 146 -19.93 -13.47 6.18
CA ASP A 146 -19.12 -14.68 6.28
C ASP A 146 -18.62 -15.14 4.89
N ASP A 147 -19.41 -14.92 3.84
CA ASP A 147 -19.02 -15.21 2.46
C ASP A 147 -17.85 -14.32 2.02
N ASP A 148 -17.84 -13.04 2.40
CA ASP A 148 -16.72 -12.13 2.13
C ASP A 148 -15.44 -12.59 2.84
N LEU A 149 -15.58 -13.06 4.08
CA LEU A 149 -14.46 -13.60 4.87
C LEU A 149 -13.90 -14.89 4.23
N ALA A 150 -14.79 -15.80 3.84
CA ALA A 150 -14.41 -17.04 3.16
C ALA A 150 -13.70 -16.76 1.83
N ALA A 151 -14.24 -15.85 1.02
CA ALA A 151 -13.64 -15.43 -0.24
C ALA A 151 -12.26 -14.79 -0.04
N TYR A 152 -12.10 -13.96 1.01
CA TYR A 152 -10.80 -13.38 1.36
C TYR A 152 -9.77 -14.46 1.71
N TYR A 153 -10.13 -15.43 2.54
CA TYR A 153 -9.22 -16.52 2.91
C TYR A 153 -8.90 -17.42 1.73
N GLU A 154 -9.86 -17.74 0.87
CA GLU A 154 -9.62 -18.52 -0.35
C GLU A 154 -8.63 -17.79 -1.28
N MET A 155 -8.89 -16.51 -1.57
CA MET A 155 -8.00 -15.67 -2.36
C MET A 155 -6.61 -15.61 -1.72
N SER A 156 -6.52 -15.30 -0.43
CA SER A 156 -5.25 -15.19 0.31
C SER A 156 -4.47 -16.49 0.28
N ASN A 157 -5.11 -17.63 0.56
CA ASN A 157 -4.48 -18.93 0.51
C ASN A 157 -3.95 -19.26 -0.88
N SER A 158 -4.72 -18.93 -1.92
CA SER A 158 -4.32 -19.17 -3.30
C SER A 158 -3.21 -18.23 -3.81
N VAL A 159 -2.87 -17.18 -3.06
CA VAL A 159 -1.70 -16.32 -3.30
C VAL A 159 -0.51 -16.78 -2.46
N LEU A 160 -0.73 -17.06 -1.17
CA LEU A 160 0.32 -17.33 -0.19
C LEU A 160 0.84 -18.77 -0.26
N PHE A 161 0.01 -19.71 -0.69
CA PHE A 161 0.32 -21.14 -0.62
C PHE A 161 0.13 -21.85 -1.96
N LYS A 162 1.00 -22.82 -2.24
CA LYS A 162 0.91 -23.75 -3.37
C LYS A 162 0.75 -25.17 -2.89
N GLY A 163 -0.09 -25.90 -3.63
CA GLY A 163 -0.21 -27.35 -3.57
C GLY A 163 -0.76 -27.89 -2.25
N LYS A 164 -1.02 -29.19 -2.27
CA LYS A 164 -1.28 -30.02 -1.10
C LYS A 164 -0.31 -31.19 -1.19
N THR A 165 0.84 -31.08 -0.53
CA THR A 165 1.81 -32.19 -0.50
C THR A 165 1.31 -33.20 0.52
N ALA A 166 0.93 -34.39 0.06
CA ALA A 166 0.55 -35.46 0.97
C ALA A 166 1.78 -35.89 1.77
N VAL A 167 1.69 -35.87 3.10
CA VAL A 167 2.73 -36.44 3.94
C VAL A 167 2.59 -37.95 3.90
N LYS A 168 3.61 -38.63 3.34
CA LYS A 168 3.59 -40.08 3.11
C LYS A 168 3.22 -40.82 4.40
N GLY A 169 2.23 -41.71 4.29
CA GLY A 169 1.75 -42.51 5.43
C GLY A 169 0.75 -41.79 6.35
N THR A 170 0.28 -40.59 6.00
CA THR A 170 -0.73 -39.86 6.78
C THR A 170 -1.83 -39.30 5.89
N ILE A 171 -2.97 -38.93 6.49
CA ILE A 171 -4.03 -38.16 5.81
C ILE A 171 -3.70 -36.66 5.71
N ILE A 172 -2.60 -36.22 6.32
CA ILE A 172 -2.21 -34.81 6.44
C ILE A 172 -1.66 -34.32 5.11
N LYS A 173 -2.14 -33.15 4.69
CA LYS A 173 -1.66 -32.42 3.52
C LYS A 173 -0.97 -31.15 3.99
N THR A 174 0.27 -30.93 3.56
CA THR A 174 1.00 -29.71 3.85
C THR A 174 0.91 -28.74 2.69
N TYR A 175 0.98 -27.46 3.02
CA TYR A 175 1.03 -26.36 2.06
C TYR A 175 2.44 -25.79 2.07
N SER A 176 2.94 -25.43 0.89
CA SER A 176 4.22 -24.71 0.79
C SER A 176 3.96 -23.25 0.47
N ARG A 177 4.73 -22.34 1.06
CA ARG A 177 4.68 -20.93 0.68
C ARG A 177 5.03 -20.76 -0.79
N THR A 178 4.32 -19.86 -1.47
CA THR A 178 4.63 -19.46 -2.85
C THR A 178 5.81 -18.51 -2.94
N GLY A 179 6.02 -17.72 -1.89
CA GLY A 179 6.94 -16.57 -1.88
C GLY A 179 6.43 -15.38 -2.69
N ALA A 180 5.16 -15.39 -3.13
CA ALA A 180 4.62 -14.36 -4.03
C ALA A 180 4.54 -12.96 -3.39
N THR A 181 4.53 -12.90 -2.06
CA THR A 181 4.45 -11.67 -1.26
C THR A 181 5.71 -11.43 -0.43
N ASP A 182 6.78 -12.19 -0.69
CA ASP A 182 8.08 -12.00 -0.04
C ASP A 182 8.64 -10.62 -0.40
N TRP A 183 9.49 -10.08 0.47
CA TRP A 183 9.96 -8.70 0.38
C TRP A 183 10.53 -8.35 -0.98
N GLU A 184 11.36 -9.20 -1.57
CA GLU A 184 12.01 -8.93 -2.85
C GLU A 184 10.98 -8.81 -3.99
N ARG A 185 9.90 -9.59 -3.93
CA ARG A 185 8.80 -9.51 -4.90
C ARG A 185 7.96 -8.26 -4.69
N PHE A 186 7.69 -7.92 -3.44
CA PHE A 186 6.95 -6.73 -3.07
C PHE A 186 7.73 -5.44 -3.41
N ASP A 187 8.99 -5.32 -2.99
CA ASP A 187 9.87 -4.17 -3.26
C ASP A 187 10.02 -3.96 -4.78
N ALA A 188 10.21 -5.02 -5.56
CA ALA A 188 10.23 -4.91 -7.03
C ALA A 188 8.91 -4.37 -7.60
N LEU A 189 7.77 -4.84 -7.09
CA LEU A 189 6.45 -4.33 -7.50
C LEU A 189 6.29 -2.85 -7.11
N TYR A 190 6.62 -2.49 -5.87
CA TYR A 190 6.57 -1.12 -5.39
C TYR A 190 7.42 -0.18 -6.24
N ARG A 191 8.69 -0.55 -6.48
CA ARG A 191 9.63 0.22 -7.31
C ARG A 191 9.12 0.40 -8.74
N SER A 192 8.45 -0.61 -9.30
CA SER A 192 7.87 -0.49 -10.65
C SER A 192 6.81 0.61 -10.76
N TYR A 193 6.02 0.83 -9.71
CA TYR A 193 5.05 1.93 -9.66
C TYR A 193 5.68 3.25 -9.22
N SER A 194 6.64 3.21 -8.29
CA SER A 194 7.41 4.40 -7.88
C SER A 194 8.15 5.04 -9.05
N ALA A 195 8.69 4.23 -9.97
CA ALA A 195 9.37 4.71 -11.18
C ALA A 195 8.45 5.47 -12.16
N LEU A 196 7.12 5.43 -11.98
CA LEU A 196 6.17 6.19 -12.78
C LEU A 196 5.97 7.63 -12.26
N PHE A 197 6.56 7.97 -11.11
CA PHE A 197 6.50 9.31 -10.57
C PHE A 197 7.30 10.30 -11.43
N ASP A 198 6.69 11.41 -11.79
CA ASP A 198 7.33 12.46 -12.58
C ASP A 198 8.13 13.41 -11.68
N HIS A 199 9.46 13.37 -11.81
CA HIS A 199 10.40 14.19 -11.02
C HIS A 199 10.69 15.57 -11.64
N ARG A 200 10.01 15.95 -12.72
CA ARG A 200 10.33 17.20 -13.46
C ARG A 200 9.86 18.48 -12.78
N PHE A 201 9.25 18.39 -11.59
CA PHE A 201 8.70 19.52 -10.84
C PHE A 201 9.17 19.51 -9.39
#